data_AF-A0A0G0BJW1-F1
#
_entry.id   AF-A0A0G0BJW1-F1
#
_cell.length_a   1.000
_cell.length_b   1.000
_cell.length_c   1.000
_cell.angle_alpha   90.00
_cell.angle_beta   90.00
_cell.angle_gamma   90.00
#
_symmetry.space_group_name_H-M   'P 1'
#
loop_
_entity.id
_entity.type
_entity.pdbx_description
1 polymer ?
#
loop_
_entity_poly.entity_id
_entity_poly.type
_entity_poly.pdbx_seq_one_letter_code
_entity_poly.pdbx_strand_id
1 'polypeptide(L)'
;LELDDYNNEMNKIKTEIKNLSSNIQDDEVSEVQFKKLLDNAEYFLKNIEPLYNEYPISKKRQLLQIVYPKGVTYGNGKYRTKEKSYIFNVLDSLSIGKYESMGVQGLEP
;
A
#
# COMPACT_ATOMS: atom_id res chain seq x y z
N LEU A 1 4.69 -20.12 -46.50
CA LEU A 1 4.36 -20.66 -45.17
C LEU A 1 3.44 -21.83 -45.43
N GLU A 2 3.87 -23.03 -45.05
CA GLU A 2 2.96 -24.17 -45.08
C GLU A 2 1.80 -23.91 -44.12
N LEU A 3 0.62 -24.45 -44.43
CA LEU A 3 -0.60 -24.16 -43.67
C LEU A 3 -0.44 -24.51 -42.18
N ASP A 4 0.39 -25.50 -41.89
CA ASP A 4 0.72 -25.94 -40.53
C ASP A 4 1.61 -24.94 -39.79
N ASP A 5 2.57 -24.30 -40.47
CA ASP A 5 3.39 -23.24 -39.87
C ASP A 5 2.53 -22.02 -39.52
N TYR A 6 1.59 -21.66 -40.41
CA TYR A 6 0.64 -20.57 -40.16
C TYR A 6 -0.26 -20.86 -38.97
N ASN A 7 -0.81 -22.08 -38.88
CA ASN A 7 -1.66 -22.48 -37.76
C ASN A 7 -0.90 -22.51 -36.44
N ASN A 8 0.35 -22.96 -36.45
CA ASN A 8 1.21 -22.98 -35.27
C ASN A 8 1.52 -21.57 -34.77
N GLU A 9 1.91 -20.65 -35.65
CA GLU A 9 2.16 -19.25 -35.27
C GLU A 9 0.87 -18.56 -34.79
N MET A 10 -0.26 -18.81 -35.44
CA MET A 10 -1.56 -18.30 -34.99
C MET A 10 -1.94 -18.79 -33.59
N ASN A 11 -1.65 -20.05 -33.27
CA ASN A 11 -1.92 -20.61 -31.94
C ASN A 11 -0.99 -20.05 -30.86
N LYS A 12 0.29 -19.81 -31.19
CA LYS A 12 1.22 -19.11 -30.30
C LYS A 12 0.73 -17.71 -29.96
N ILE A 13 0.38 -16.92 -30.98
CA ILE A 13 -0.13 -15.55 -30.80
C ILE A 13 -1.42 -15.56 -29.95
N LYS A 14 -2.36 -16.48 -30.21
CA LYS A 14 -3.56 -16.62 -29.38
C LYS A 14 -3.26 -16.96 -27.92
N THR A 15 -2.28 -17.82 -27.69
CA THR A 15 -1.85 -18.20 -26.34
C THR A 15 -1.22 -17.01 -25.62
N GLU A 16 -0.39 -16.25 -26.33
CA GLU A 16 0.27 -15.06 -25.80
C GLU A 16 -0.74 -13.95 -25.47
N ILE A 17 -1.71 -13.70 -26.35
CA ILE A 17 -2.84 -12.78 -26.09
C ILE A 17 -3.62 -13.22 -24.85
N LYS A 18 -3.91 -14.51 -24.70
CA LYS A 18 -4.66 -15.02 -23.54
C LYS A 18 -3.89 -14.81 -22.23
N ASN A 19 -2.57 -15.07 -22.24
CA ASN A 19 -1.72 -14.88 -21.07
C ASN A 19 -1.61 -13.40 -20.69
N LEU A 20 -1.40 -12.51 -21.66
CA LEU A 20 -1.34 -11.07 -21.42
C LEU A 20 -2.67 -10.53 -20.88
N SER A 21 -3.81 -10.97 -21.43
CA SER A 21 -5.14 -10.59 -20.93
C SER A 21 -5.41 -11.08 -19.51
N SER A 22 -4.93 -12.27 -19.14
CA SER A 22 -5.03 -12.78 -17.76
C SER A 22 -4.21 -11.93 -16.80
N ASN A 23 -2.99 -11.55 -17.19
CA ASN A 23 -2.12 -10.71 -16.36
C ASN A 23 -2.73 -9.31 -16.15
N ILE A 24 -3.39 -8.75 -17.17
CA ILE A 24 -4.11 -7.47 -17.05
C ILE A 24 -5.27 -7.56 -16.04
N GLN A 25 -5.99 -8.69 -16.02
CA GLN A 25 -7.06 -8.91 -15.03
C GLN A 25 -6.54 -9.09 -13.60
N ASP A 26 -5.34 -9.67 -13.43
CA ASP A 26 -4.72 -9.84 -12.13
C ASP A 26 -4.07 -8.55 -11.59
N ASP A 27 -3.65 -7.64 -12.47
CA ASP A 27 -3.04 -6.35 -12.11
C ASP A 27 -4.08 -5.25 -11.81
N GLU A 28 -5.33 -5.40 -12.26
CA GLU A 28 -6.42 -4.49 -11.90
C GLU A 28 -7.05 -4.89 -10.55
N VAL A 29 -6.65 -4.20 -9.48
CA VAL A 29 -7.45 -4.18 -8.25
C VAL A 29 -8.82 -3.60 -8.61
N SER A 30 -9.83 -4.45 -8.70
CA SER A 30 -11.18 -4.01 -9.01
C SER A 30 -11.60 -2.90 -8.05
N GLU A 31 -12.37 -1.93 -8.53
CA GLU A 31 -12.85 -0.80 -7.72
C GLU A 31 -13.51 -1.26 -6.41
N VAL A 32 -14.21 -2.39 -6.46
CA VAL A 32 -14.82 -3.05 -5.28
C VAL A 32 -13.78 -3.53 -4.28
N GLN A 33 -12.69 -4.16 -4.73
CA GLN A 33 -11.60 -4.59 -3.86
C GLN A 33 -10.84 -3.40 -3.28
N PHE A 34 -10.60 -2.36 -4.07
CA PHE A 34 -9.95 -1.14 -3.61
C PHE A 34 -10.75 -0.45 -2.51
N LYS A 35 -12.06 -0.28 -2.71
CA LYS A 35 -12.97 0.29 -1.71
C LYS A 35 -12.97 -0.53 -0.42
N LYS A 36 -13.02 -1.86 -0.52
CA LYS A 36 -12.94 -2.74 0.65
C LYS A 36 -11.61 -2.61 1.39
N LEU A 37 -10.50 -2.44 0.69
CA LEU A 37 -9.19 -2.20 1.30
C LEU A 37 -9.15 -0.85 2.04
N LEU A 38 -9.74 0.19 1.46
CA LEU A 38 -9.92 1.49 2.10
C LEU A 38 -10.76 1.41 3.37
N ASP A 39 -11.93 0.75 3.31
CA ASP A 39 -12.81 0.57 4.47
C ASP A 39 -12.09 -0.17 5.61
N ASN A 40 -11.31 -1.19 5.26
CA ASN A 40 -10.49 -1.94 6.22
C ASN A 40 -9.38 -1.07 6.83
N ALA A 41 -8.71 -0.24 6.01
CA ALA A 41 -7.68 0.67 6.48
C ALA A 41 -8.26 1.72 7.43
N GLU A 42 -9.43 2.27 7.11
CA GLU A 42 -10.15 3.22 7.96
C GLU A 42 -10.56 2.57 9.29
N TYR A 43 -11.14 1.36 9.24
CA TYR A 43 -11.49 0.61 10.44
C TYR A 43 -10.26 0.35 11.32
N PHE A 44 -9.14 -0.05 10.70
CA PHE A 44 -7.89 -0.27 11.42
C PHE A 44 -7.38 1.00 12.10
N LEU A 45 -7.37 2.13 11.39
CA LEU A 45 -6.91 3.41 11.95
C LEU A 45 -7.82 3.91 13.08
N LYS A 46 -9.14 3.73 12.95
CA LYS A 46 -10.12 4.09 14.00
C LYS A 46 -10.01 3.24 15.26
N ASN A 47 -9.52 2.01 15.14
CA ASN A 47 -9.47 1.03 16.23
C ASN A 47 -8.03 0.55 16.48
N ILE A 48 -7.03 1.39 16.21
CA ILE A 48 -5.64 0.94 16.17
C ILE A 48 -5.13 0.43 17.52
N GLU A 49 -5.56 1.02 18.63
CA GLU A 49 -5.13 0.64 19.98
C GLU A 49 -5.58 -0.77 20.39
N PRO A 50 -6.90 -1.11 20.38
CA PRO A 50 -7.33 -2.46 20.73
C PRO A 50 -6.78 -3.50 19.76
N LEU A 51 -6.79 -3.20 18.45
CA LEU A 51 -6.26 -4.09 17.43
C LEU A 51 -4.76 -4.34 17.65
N TYR A 52 -3.97 -3.28 17.85
CA TYR A 52 -2.53 -3.43 18.07
C TYR A 52 -2.26 -4.32 19.28
N ASN A 53 -2.99 -4.19 20.38
CA ASN A 53 -2.77 -4.99 21.57
C ASN A 53 -3.02 -6.49 21.34
N GLU A 54 -4.06 -6.84 20.58
CA GLU A 54 -4.45 -8.22 20.28
C GLU A 54 -3.58 -8.90 19.21
N TYR A 55 -2.94 -8.13 18.33
CA TYR A 55 -2.11 -8.70 17.26
C TYR A 55 -0.81 -9.35 17.77
N PRO A 56 -0.30 -10.38 17.08
CA PRO A 56 0.96 -11.03 17.43
C PRO A 56 2.15 -10.10 17.16
N ILE A 57 3.27 -10.38 17.84
CA ILE A 57 4.50 -9.56 17.81
C ILE A 57 5.01 -9.34 16.38
N SER A 58 4.87 -10.32 15.49
CA SER A 58 5.27 -10.20 14.07
C SER A 58 4.53 -9.06 13.36
N LYS A 59 3.22 -8.95 13.58
CA LYS A 59 2.37 -7.90 13.00
C LYS A 59 2.64 -6.54 13.63
N LYS A 60 2.86 -6.50 14.94
CA LYS A 60 3.31 -5.28 15.66
C LYS A 60 4.61 -4.74 15.06
N ARG A 61 5.58 -5.64 14.80
CA ARG A 61 6.86 -5.27 14.17
C ARG A 61 6.69 -4.75 12.74
N GLN A 62 5.81 -5.38 11.95
CA GLN A 62 5.49 -4.91 10.60
C GLN A 62 4.90 -3.49 10.63
N LEU A 63 3.96 -3.22 11.53
CA LEU A 63 3.42 -1.87 11.70
C LEU A 63 4.50 -0.86 12.08
N LEU A 64 5.38 -1.18 13.03
CA LEU A 64 6.47 -0.30 13.42
C LEU A 64 7.45 -0.02 12.28
N GLN A 65 7.68 -0.98 11.37
CA GLN A 65 8.50 -0.76 10.17
C GLN A 65 7.81 0.17 9.17
N ILE A 66 6.48 0.14 9.07
CA ILE A 66 5.71 1.06 8.22
C ILE A 66 5.70 2.47 8.81
N VAL A 67 5.52 2.60 10.13
CA VAL A 67 5.49 3.89 10.83
C VAL A 67 6.89 4.51 10.90
N TYR A 68 7.92 3.70 11.15
CA TYR A 68 9.31 4.11 11.28
C TYR A 68 10.21 3.31 10.32
N PRO A 69 10.26 3.65 9.03
CA PRO A 69 10.98 2.88 8.01
C PRO A 69 12.48 2.77 8.28
N LYS A 70 13.08 3.78 8.92
CA LYS A 70 14.49 3.74 9.35
C LYS A 70 14.72 3.08 10.72
N GLY A 71 13.69 2.41 11.25
CA GLY A 71 13.71 1.71 12.52
C GLY A 71 13.63 2.63 13.73
N VAL A 72 13.47 1.99 14.89
CA VAL A 72 13.45 2.62 16.20
C VAL A 72 14.71 2.20 16.94
N THR A 73 15.48 3.17 17.43
CA THR A 73 16.67 2.92 18.24
C THR A 73 16.36 3.23 19.70
N TYR A 74 16.80 2.38 20.62
CA TYR A 74 16.71 2.64 22.05
C TYR A 74 18.08 3.01 22.60
N GLY A 75 18.19 4.14 23.27
CA GLY A 75 19.43 4.60 23.88
C GLY A 75 19.17 5.65 24.96
N ASN A 76 19.94 5.61 26.05
CA ASN A 76 19.82 6.53 27.19
C ASN A 76 18.41 6.60 27.77
N GLY A 77 17.73 5.45 27.92
CA GLY A 77 16.39 5.39 28.49
C GLY A 77 15.27 5.92 27.56
N LYS A 78 15.60 6.35 26.34
CA LYS A 78 14.65 6.97 25.40
C LYS A 78 14.63 6.22 24.07
N TYR A 79 13.44 6.12 23.49
CA TYR A 79 13.27 5.69 22.10
C TYR A 79 13.55 6.88 21.19
N ARG A 80 14.40 6.67 20.17
CA ARG A 80 14.72 7.63 19.13
C ARG A 80 14.36 7.03 17.79
N THR A 81 13.57 7.75 17.00
CA THR A 81 13.22 7.38 15.64
C THR A 81 13.96 8.31 14.69
N LYS A 82 14.57 7.76 13.64
CA LYS A 82 15.33 8.57 12.67
C LYS A 82 14.40 9.27 11.68
N GLU A 83 13.28 8.63 11.36
CA GLU A 83 12.31 9.09 10.37
C GLU A 83 10.97 8.42 10.63
N LYS A 84 9.91 9.23 10.65
CA LYS A 84 8.52 8.79 10.66
C LYS A 84 7.98 8.88 9.23
N SER A 85 7.23 7.88 8.78
CA SER A 85 6.75 7.84 7.40
C SER A 85 5.82 9.01 7.08
N TYR A 86 5.88 9.45 5.82
CA TYR A 86 5.19 10.65 5.34
C TYR A 86 3.70 10.66 5.68
N ILE A 87 2.99 9.56 5.42
CA ILE A 87 1.54 9.44 5.69
C ILE A 87 1.24 9.72 7.17
N PHE A 88 2.05 9.19 8.10
CA PHE A 88 1.82 9.42 9.51
C PHE A 88 2.23 10.83 9.98
N ASN A 89 3.15 11.51 9.28
CA ASN A 89 3.42 12.94 9.52
C ASN A 89 2.25 13.82 9.03
N VAL A 90 1.65 13.45 7.90
CA VAL A 90 0.42 14.09 7.39
C VAL A 90 -0.73 13.90 8.37
N LEU A 91 -0.93 12.68 8.88
CA LEU A 91 -1.96 12.40 9.89
C LEU A 91 -1.75 13.20 11.18
N ASP A 92 -0.53 13.30 11.69
CA ASP A 92 -0.23 14.16 12.85
C ASP A 92 -0.59 15.62 12.55
N SER A 93 -0.23 16.12 11.37
CA SER A 93 -0.48 17.50 10.96
C SER A 93 -1.97 17.80 10.82
N LEU A 94 -2.75 16.86 10.28
CA LEU A 94 -4.21 16.89 10.22
C LEU A 94 -4.83 16.90 11.62
N SER A 95 -4.34 16.05 12.53
CA SER A 95 -4.86 15.95 13.90
C SER A 95 -4.63 17.22 14.73
N ILE A 96 -3.60 17.99 14.40
CA ILE A 96 -3.25 19.26 15.07
C ILE A 96 -3.93 20.46 14.36
N GLY A 97 -4.70 20.23 13.29
CA GLY A 97 -5.38 21.29 12.52
C GLY A 97 -4.42 22.17 11.70
N LYS A 98 -3.18 21.70 11.46
CA LYS A 98 -2.14 22.46 10.73
C LYS A 98 -2.13 22.20 9.22
N TYR A 99 -2.96 21.28 8.75
CA TYR A 99 -2.95 20.90 7.33
C TYR A 99 -3.47 22.02 6.41
N GLU A 100 -4.43 22.82 6.88
CA GLU A 100 -4.89 24.03 6.14
C GLU A 100 -3.80 25.11 6.03
N SER A 101 -2.76 25.04 6.86
CA SER A 101 -1.64 26.00 6.88
C SER A 101 -0.48 25.59 5.96
N MET A 102 -0.49 24.37 5.45
CA MET A 102 0.51 23.87 4.49
C MET A 102 -0.19 23.72 3.14
N GLY A 103 -0.26 24.82 2.38
CA GLY A 103 -0.62 24.75 0.97
C GLY A 103 0.28 23.70 0.30
N VAL A 104 -0.30 22.58 -0.10
CA VAL A 104 0.40 21.51 -0.80
C VAL A 104 0.65 22.04 -2.21
N GLN A 105 1.81 22.65 -2.41
CA GLN A 105 2.26 23.12 -3.71
C GLN A 105 2.41 21.88 -4.61
N GLY A 106 1.45 21.66 -5.51
CA GLY A 106 1.47 20.54 -6.46
C GLY A 106 0.16 19.77 -6.66
N LEU A 107 -0.89 20.07 -5.91
CA LEU A 107 -2.26 19.61 -6.24
C LEU A 107 -3.14 20.85 -6.45
N GLU A 108 -2.98 21.49 -7.61
CA GLU A 108 -4.00 22.41 -8.11
C GLU A 108 -5.14 21.62 -8.76
N PRO A 109 -6.39 22.13 -8.70
CA PRO A 109 -7.58 21.46 -9.24
C PRO A 109 -7.55 21.27 -10.76
#